data_AF-A0A5A7U9C2-F1
#
_entry.id   AF-A0A5A7U9C2-F1
#
_cell.length_a   1.000
_cell.length_b   1.000
_cell.length_c   1.000
_cell.angle_alpha   90.00
_cell.angle_beta   90.00
_cell.angle_gamma   90.00
#
_symmetry.space_group_name_H-M   'P 1'
#
loop_
_entity.id
_entity.type
_entity.pdbx_description
1 polymer ?
#
loop_
_entity_poly.entity_id
_entity_poly.type
_entity_poly.pdbx_seq_one_letter_code
_entity_poly.pdbx_strand_id
1 'polypeptide(L)'
;MVEFVNGVKGITLNLENENVGIVVFGSDAAIKEGDLVKRTGSIMDIPVRKVMLGRMVGALGAPIDGKGAFSDHKRRRIKVKALEIIECKSVHEPMKIGLKVVDILFQ
;
A
#
# COMPACT_ATOMS: atom_id res chain seq x y z
N MET A 1 11.63 3.93 -1.58
CA MET A 1 10.65 4.78 -2.28
C MET A 1 11.34 6.04 -2.76
N VAL A 2 11.00 6.49 -3.96
CA VAL A 2 11.58 7.67 -4.60
C VAL A 2 10.49 8.66 -4.95
N GLU A 3 10.86 9.94 -5.00
CA GLU A 3 9.97 11.05 -5.34
C GLU A 3 10.65 11.92 -6.39
N PHE A 4 9.91 12.18 -7.46
CA PHE A 4 10.30 13.06 -8.56
C PHE A 4 10.02 14.52 -8.17
N VAL A 5 10.67 15.49 -8.82
CA VAL A 5 10.44 16.93 -8.59
C VAL A 5 8.96 17.31 -8.73
N ASN A 6 8.24 16.62 -9.61
CA ASN A 6 6.82 16.86 -9.88
C ASN A 6 5.87 16.24 -8.82
N GLY A 7 6.41 15.67 -7.73
CA GLY A 7 5.64 15.04 -6.65
C GLY A 7 5.14 13.62 -6.97
N VAL A 8 5.41 13.12 -8.17
CA VAL A 8 5.15 11.73 -8.53
C VAL A 8 6.03 10.81 -7.69
N LYS A 9 5.48 9.69 -7.24
CA LYS A 9 6.20 8.72 -6.38
C LYS A 9 6.46 7.44 -7.15
N GLY A 10 7.51 6.73 -6.78
CA GLY A 10 7.86 5.45 -7.39
C GLY A 10 8.53 4.48 -6.43
N ILE A 11 8.56 3.21 -6.83
CA ILE A 11 9.34 2.16 -6.16
C ILE A 11 10.48 1.70 -7.07
N THR A 12 11.66 1.57 -6.48
CA THR A 12 12.82 0.94 -7.12
C THR A 12 12.62 -0.56 -7.10
N LEU A 13 12.49 -1.19 -8.26
CA LEU A 13 12.37 -2.66 -8.40
C LEU A 13 13.70 -3.31 -8.76
N ASN A 14 14.45 -2.70 -9.66
CA ASN A 14 15.72 -3.24 -10.15
C ASN A 14 16.85 -2.27 -9.81
N LEU A 15 17.97 -2.81 -9.32
CA LEU A 15 19.16 -2.06 -8.95
C LEU A 15 20.34 -2.68 -9.69
N GLU A 16 20.74 -2.04 -10.79
CA GLU A 16 21.93 -2.40 -11.56
C GLU A 16 23.08 -1.46 -11.19
N ASN A 17 24.30 -1.80 -11.59
CA ASN A 17 25.49 -1.01 -11.22
C ASN A 17 25.47 0.42 -11.77
N GLU A 18 24.87 0.63 -12.94
CA GLU A 18 24.89 1.90 -13.67
C GLU A 18 23.53 2.60 -13.69
N ASN A 19 22.47 1.89 -13.31
CA ASN A 19 21.09 2.27 -13.60
C ASN A 19 20.12 1.63 -12.60
N VAL A 20 19.01 2.33 -12.33
CA VAL A 20 18.00 1.92 -11.36
C VAL A 20 16.63 1.92 -12.01
N GLY A 21 15.99 0.76 -12.03
CA GLY A 21 14.64 0.60 -12.56
C GLY A 21 13.60 1.06 -11.54
N ILE A 22 12.88 2.14 -11.85
CA ILE A 22 11.81 2.71 -11.01
C ILE A 22 10.46 2.45 -11.68
N VAL A 23 9.54 1.83 -10.94
CA VAL A 23 8.12 1.81 -11.32
C VAL A 23 7.43 3.02 -10.73
N VAL A 24 6.81 3.80 -11.61
CA VAL A 24 6.14 5.06 -11.30
C VAL A 24 4.70 4.79 -10.87
N PHE A 25 4.27 5.45 -9.80
CA PHE A 25 2.89 5.44 -9.31
C PHE A 25 2.21 6.76 -9.67
N GLY A 26 1.55 6.79 -10.83
CA GLY A 26 0.86 7.97 -11.33
C GLY A 26 1.04 8.14 -12.83
N SER A 27 0.89 9.38 -13.31
CA SER A 27 1.15 9.72 -14.70
C SER A 27 2.64 9.94 -14.94
N ASP A 28 3.15 9.33 -16.00
CA ASP A 28 4.49 9.46 -16.55
C ASP A 28 4.65 10.70 -17.44
N ALA A 29 3.55 11.31 -17.91
CA ALA A 29 3.55 12.44 -18.84
C ALA A 29 4.32 13.67 -18.34
N ALA A 30 4.46 13.82 -17.02
CA ALA A 30 5.19 14.93 -16.42
C ALA A 30 6.69 14.65 -16.25
N ILE A 31 7.14 13.40 -16.42
CA ILE A 31 8.53 13.00 -16.17
C ILE A 31 9.35 13.22 -17.44
N LYS A 32 10.48 13.91 -17.29
CA LYS A 32 11.42 14.17 -18.39
C LYS A 32 12.80 13.62 -18.08
N GLU A 33 13.56 13.36 -19.15
CA GLU A 33 14.97 13.01 -19.03
C GLU A 33 15.74 14.13 -18.33
N GLY A 34 16.60 13.76 -17.38
CA GLY A 34 17.36 14.71 -16.57
C GLY A 34 16.63 15.23 -15.33
N ASP A 35 15.35 14.87 -15.11
CA ASP A 35 14.64 15.24 -13.89
C ASP A 35 15.31 14.68 -12.64
N LEU A 36 15.40 15.53 -11.61
CA LEU A 36 16.02 15.13 -10.36
C LEU A 36 15.09 14.18 -9.58
N VAL A 37 15.63 13.04 -9.15
CA VAL A 37 14.91 12.07 -8.34
C VAL A 37 15.50 12.02 -6.94
N LYS A 38 14.66 12.11 -5.91
CA LYS A 38 15.07 12.07 -4.51
C LYS A 38 14.66 10.76 -3.86
N ARG A 39 15.58 10.18 -3.08
CA ARG A 39 15.25 9.05 -2.19
C ARG A 39 14.53 9.58 -0.95
N THR A 40 13.40 8.97 -0.62
CA THR A 40 12.63 9.31 0.61
C THR A 40 13.14 8.58 1.86
N GLY A 41 14.11 7.67 1.72
CA GLY A 41 14.66 6.86 2.82
C GLY A 41 13.69 5.82 3.40
N SER A 42 12.42 5.85 2.99
CA SER A 42 11.38 4.93 3.45
C SER A 42 11.16 3.79 2.46
N ILE A 43 10.95 2.59 2.99
CA ILE A 43 10.42 1.44 2.25
C ILE A 43 8.92 1.67 2.02
N MET A 44 8.35 1.12 0.95
CA MET A 44 6.94 1.32 0.59
C MET A 44 6.00 1.01 1.77
N ASP A 45 5.33 2.05 2.25
CA ASP A 45 4.49 2.04 3.44
C ASP A 45 3.25 2.93 3.26
N ILE A 46 2.14 2.49 3.87
CA ILE A 46 0.82 3.12 3.71
C ILE A 46 0.31 3.52 5.10
N PRO A 47 -0.43 4.64 5.24
CA PRO A 47 -1.17 4.95 6.46
C PRO A 47 -2.15 3.82 6.81
N VAL A 48 -2.22 3.45 8.09
CA VAL A 48 -3.16 2.46 8.63
C VAL A 48 -3.71 2.98 9.96
N ARG A 49 -5.04 2.88 10.14
CA ARG A 49 -5.75 2.97 11.43
C ARG A 49 -7.25 2.87 11.23
N LYS A 50 -7.99 2.90 12.34
CA LYS A 50 -9.46 3.04 12.36
C LYS A 50 -9.98 4.28 11.62
N VAL A 51 -9.16 5.33 11.47
CA VAL A 51 -9.53 6.56 10.74
C VAL A 51 -9.82 6.34 9.25
N MET A 52 -9.44 5.19 8.68
CA MET A 52 -9.70 4.83 7.28
C MET A 52 -11.05 4.13 7.07
N LEU A 53 -11.73 3.71 8.15
CA LEU A 53 -13.02 3.03 8.03
C LEU A 53 -14.07 3.98 7.41
N GLY A 54 -14.76 3.50 6.36
CA GLY A 54 -15.77 4.30 5.65
C GLY A 54 -15.21 5.40 4.74
N ARG A 55 -13.90 5.40 4.47
CA ARG A 55 -13.23 6.37 3.60
C ARG A 55 -12.84 5.71 2.28
N MET A 56 -12.80 6.50 1.20
CA MET A 56 -12.30 6.04 -0.10
C MET A 56 -10.81 6.40 -0.20
N VAL A 57 -9.97 5.39 -0.39
CA VAL A 57 -8.51 5.55 -0.43
C VAL A 57 -7.93 4.99 -1.71
N GLY A 58 -6.94 5.68 -2.26
CA GLY A 58 -6.14 5.18 -3.38
C GLY A 58 -5.12 4.13 -2.94
N ALA A 59 -4.42 3.53 -3.90
CA ALA A 59 -3.43 2.47 -3.65
C ALA A 59 -2.25 2.89 -2.75
N LEU A 60 -1.92 4.19 -2.70
CA LEU A 60 -0.89 4.74 -1.81
C LEU A 60 -1.44 5.15 -0.42
N GLY A 61 -2.73 4.92 -0.17
CA GLY A 61 -3.42 5.31 1.07
C GLY A 61 -3.77 6.79 1.19
N ALA A 62 -3.69 7.55 0.09
CA ALA A 62 -4.20 8.92 0.05
C ALA A 62 -5.74 8.91 -0.02
N PRO A 63 -6.45 9.75 0.75
CA PRO A 63 -7.90 9.86 0.66
C PRO A 63 -8.30 10.49 -0.66
N ILE A 64 -9.24 9.86 -1.36
CA ILE A 64 -9.78 10.32 -2.66
C ILE A 64 -11.27 10.67 -2.57
N ASP A 65 -11.83 10.69 -1.35
CA ASP A 65 -13.23 11.01 -1.07
C ASP A 65 -13.51 12.50 -0.82
N GLY A 66 -12.49 13.38 -0.89
CA GLY A 66 -12.64 14.82 -0.67
C GLY A 66 -12.93 15.24 0.79
N LYS A 67 -12.95 14.30 1.74
CA LYS A 67 -13.26 14.54 3.17
C LYS A 67 -12.05 14.96 4.01
N GLY A 68 -11.04 15.58 3.40
CA GLY A 68 -9.80 16.03 4.05
C GLY A 68 -8.80 14.91 4.40
N ALA A 69 -7.66 15.29 4.97
CA ALA A 69 -6.57 14.39 5.33
C ALA A 69 -6.85 13.55 6.60
N PHE A 70 -6.12 12.45 6.77
CA PHE A 70 -6.19 11.63 7.99
C PHE A 70 -5.46 12.29 9.16
N SER A 71 -6.16 12.59 10.25
CA SER A 71 -5.61 13.27 11.43
C SER A 71 -4.61 12.43 12.22
N ASP A 72 -4.93 11.18 12.51
CA ASP A 72 -4.09 10.31 13.36
C ASP A 72 -3.97 8.92 12.73
N HIS A 73 -2.85 8.72 12.01
CA HIS A 73 -2.55 7.50 11.28
C HIS A 73 -1.13 7.01 11.61
N LYS A 74 -0.96 5.68 11.72
CA LYS A 74 0.37 5.06 11.80
C LYS A 74 0.75 4.57 10.41
N ARG A 75 2.00 4.70 9.98
CA ARG A 75 2.43 4.09 8.72
C ARG A 75 2.90 2.65 8.96
N ARG A 76 2.50 1.73 8.09
CA ARG A 76 2.92 0.33 8.11
C ARG A 76 3.46 -0.06 6.73
N ARG A 77 4.56 -0.82 6.71
CA ARG A 77 5.12 -1.38 5.48
C ARG A 77 4.10 -2.30 4.81
N ILE A 78 4.05 -2.27 3.49
CA ILE A 78 3.13 -3.12 2.71
C ILE A 78 3.60 -4.57 2.75
N LYS A 79 4.90 -4.78 2.50
CA LYS A 79 5.51 -6.10 2.52
C LYS A 79 6.00 -6.40 3.94
N VAL A 80 5.20 -7.16 4.68
CA VAL A 80 5.55 -7.70 6.01
C VAL A 80 5.58 -9.21 5.88
N LYS A 81 6.53 -9.87 6.57
CA LYS A 81 6.57 -11.34 6.64
C LYS A 81 5.25 -11.83 7.24
N ALA A 82 4.67 -12.87 6.67
CA ALA A 82 3.53 -13.56 7.27
C ALA A 82 3.96 -14.21 8.60
N LEU A 83 2.97 -14.53 9.45
CA LEU A 83 3.19 -15.26 10.69
C LEU A 83 3.75 -16.66 10.41
N GLU A 84 4.54 -17.17 11.36
CA GLU A 84 5.06 -18.53 11.26
C GLU A 84 4.04 -19.57 11.74
N ILE A 85 4.22 -20.85 11.36
CA ILE A 85 3.27 -21.93 11.70
C ILE A 85 3.05 -22.04 13.20
N ILE A 86 4.08 -21.79 14.02
CA ILE A 86 4.02 -21.87 15.48
C ILE A 86 3.11 -20.77 16.06
N GLU A 87 3.04 -19.61 15.40
CA GLU A 87 2.21 -18.47 15.82
C GLU A 87 0.77 -18.58 15.29
N CYS A 88 0.52 -19.47 14.31
CA CYS A 88 -0.79 -19.72 13.75
C CYS A 88 -1.65 -20.54 14.73
N LYS A 89 -2.86 -20.05 15.02
CA LYS A 89 -3.90 -20.81 15.71
C LYS A 89 -4.80 -21.49 14.68
N SER A 90 -5.27 -22.70 14.97
CA SER A 90 -6.31 -23.35 14.16
C SER A 90 -7.55 -22.46 14.04
N VAL A 91 -8.19 -22.43 12.88
CA VAL A 91 -9.42 -21.65 12.65
C VAL A 91 -10.59 -22.40 13.27
N HIS A 92 -11.29 -21.77 14.22
CA HIS A 92 -12.41 -22.36 14.98
C HIS A 92 -13.59 -21.39 15.13
N GLU A 93 -13.49 -20.18 14.58
CA GLU A 93 -14.55 -19.19 14.59
C GLU A 93 -15.14 -19.04 13.18
N PRO A 94 -16.43 -19.32 12.99
CA PRO A 94 -17.07 -19.18 11.67
C PRO A 94 -17.26 -17.70 11.30
N MET A 95 -16.80 -17.30 10.12
CA MET A 95 -17.13 -16.01 9.50
C MET A 95 -18.35 -16.17 8.59
N LYS A 96 -19.49 -15.59 8.95
CA LYS A 96 -20.73 -15.68 8.17
C LYS A 96 -20.70 -14.72 6.99
N ILE A 97 -21.09 -15.21 5.82
CA ILE A 97 -21.16 -14.40 4.58
C ILE A 97 -22.62 -13.98 4.30
N GLY A 98 -23.61 -14.73 4.81
CA GLY A 98 -25.03 -14.44 4.63
C GLY A 98 -25.66 -15.17 3.44
N LEU A 99 -24.91 -16.05 2.78
CA LEU A 99 -25.39 -16.89 1.68
C LEU A 99 -25.63 -18.30 2.20
N LYS A 100 -26.91 -18.71 2.28
CA LYS A 100 -27.32 -20.01 2.84
C LYS A 100 -26.54 -21.19 2.28
N VAL A 101 -26.31 -21.22 0.97
CA VAL A 101 -25.57 -22.31 0.31
C VAL A 101 -24.12 -22.35 0.79
N VAL A 102 -23.48 -21.19 0.98
CA VAL A 102 -22.08 -21.10 1.41
C VAL A 102 -21.96 -21.39 2.91
N ASP A 103 -22.80 -20.77 3.72
CA ASP A 103 -22.75 -20.88 5.18
C ASP A 103 -23.20 -22.26 5.70
N ILE A 104 -23.86 -23.10 4.88
CA ILE A 104 -24.30 -24.45 5.26
C ILE A 104 -23.39 -25.54 4.66
N LEU A 105 -22.91 -25.36 3.41
CA LEU A 105 -22.18 -26.42 2.71
C LEU A 105 -20.66 -26.29 2.81
N PHE A 106 -20.14 -25.07 2.95
CA PHE A 106 -18.70 -24.78 2.88
C PHE A 106 -18.11 -24.26 4.20
N GLN A 107 -18.94 -24.15 5.23
CA GLN A 107 -18.59 -23.71 6.58
C GLN A 107 -18.82 -24.84 7.56
#